data_AF-A0A1F7G8B0-F1
#
_entry.id   AF-A0A1F7G8B0-F1
#
_cell.length_a   1.000
_cell.length_b   1.000
_cell.length_c   1.000
_cell.angle_alpha   90.00
_cell.angle_beta   90.00
_cell.angle_gamma   90.00
#
_symmetry.space_group_name_H-M   'P 1'
#
loop_
_entity.id
_entity.type
_entity.pdbx_description
1 polymer ?
#
loop_
_entity_poly.entity_id
_entity_poly.type
_entity_poly.pdbx_seq_one_letter_code
_entity_poly.pdbx_strand_id
1 'polypeptide(L)'
;MKIKNRNPALLLKGMKVDPIIEFYFELNHLKQLFRQGWLLRGIPENKCESVADHLFGSAILALIIANSYYESLDLNKMLKMVLIHELGEIYLGDVTPRDRINKNLKHEWEYKAVVEIFSKIPKGNQYISLWKEYEEGASPEAKFIKQVDRLEAAFQAVVYKLQYNNKQVEDFYPWTKKRLSDKKLIKLLNDLQAIHNETSRK
;
A
#
# COMPACT_ATOMS: atom_id res chain seq x y z
N MET A 1 -2.88 16.48 -4.10
CA MET A 1 -2.37 15.62 -3.01
C MET A 1 -2.54 16.33 -1.68
N LYS A 2 -3.25 15.74 -0.72
CA LYS A 2 -3.31 16.21 0.67
C LYS A 2 -2.33 15.42 1.54
N ILE A 3 -1.67 16.09 2.48
CA ILE A 3 -0.64 15.51 3.35
C ILE A 3 -0.84 15.99 4.79
N LYS A 4 -0.47 15.15 5.78
CA LYS A 4 -0.46 15.51 7.21
C LYS A 4 0.57 16.61 7.49
N ASN A 5 1.75 16.51 6.86
CA ASN A 5 2.82 17.48 6.95
C ASN A 5 3.77 17.39 5.74
N ARG A 6 4.69 18.35 5.61
CA ARG A 6 5.72 18.36 4.55
C ARG A 6 6.66 17.16 4.66
N ASN A 7 7.31 16.81 3.54
CA ASN A 7 8.31 15.75 3.49
C ASN A 7 9.45 16.04 4.49
N PRO A 8 9.68 15.16 5.50
CA PRO A 8 10.74 15.34 6.48
C PRO A 8 12.14 15.40 5.87
N ALA A 9 12.40 14.78 4.71
CA ALA A 9 13.69 14.87 4.02
C ALA A 9 14.12 16.32 3.73
N LEU A 10 13.15 17.25 3.60
CA LEU A 10 13.44 18.68 3.42
C LEU A 10 14.13 19.31 4.64
N LEU A 11 14.01 18.71 5.84
CA LEU A 11 14.69 19.18 7.06
C LEU A 11 16.20 18.94 7.00
N LEU A 12 16.66 18.04 6.14
CA LEU A 12 18.08 17.72 5.96
C LEU A 12 18.73 18.54 4.84
N LYS A 13 17.99 19.45 4.18
CA LYS A 13 18.48 20.19 3.02
C LYS A 13 19.73 21.01 3.39
N GLY A 14 20.83 20.75 2.67
CA GLY A 14 22.12 21.42 2.87
C GLY A 14 22.98 20.80 3.97
N MET A 15 22.53 19.72 4.62
CA MET A 15 23.31 18.98 5.61
C MET A 15 24.03 17.80 4.95
N LYS A 16 25.25 17.51 5.41
CA LYS A 16 25.93 16.24 5.10
C LYS A 16 25.51 15.22 6.15
N VAL A 17 24.75 14.21 5.74
CA VAL A 17 24.21 13.16 6.62
C VAL A 17 24.57 11.77 6.11
N ASP A 18 24.50 10.77 6.98
CA ASP A 18 24.64 9.37 6.59
C ASP A 18 23.47 8.96 5.67
N PRO A 19 23.69 8.18 4.61
CA PRO A 19 22.62 7.78 3.70
C PRO A 19 21.47 7.02 4.36
N ILE A 20 21.69 6.30 5.46
CA ILE A 20 20.64 5.61 6.21
C ILE A 20 19.73 6.63 6.92
N ILE A 21 20.31 7.72 7.41
CA ILE A 21 19.56 8.82 8.03
C ILE A 21 18.69 9.50 6.95
N GLU A 22 19.27 9.80 5.79
CA GLU A 22 18.54 10.38 4.65
C GLU A 22 17.37 9.48 4.23
N PHE A 23 17.63 8.19 4.01
CA PHE A 23 16.61 7.19 3.68
C PHE A 23 15.49 7.15 4.70
N TYR A 24 15.80 7.18 6.00
CA TYR A 24 14.77 7.17 7.04
C TYR A 24 13.89 8.42 6.98
N PHE A 25 14.47 9.60 6.72
CA PHE A 25 13.71 10.84 6.60
C PHE A 25 12.82 10.86 5.34
N GLU A 26 13.29 10.32 4.22
CA GLU A 26 12.50 10.09 3.00
C GLU A 26 11.34 9.12 3.28
N LEU A 27 11.62 7.98 3.90
CA LEU A 27 10.62 6.98 4.30
C LEU A 27 9.52 7.57 5.19
N ASN A 28 9.88 8.48 6.11
CA ASN A 28 8.90 9.12 6.98
C ASN A 28 7.88 9.97 6.21
N HIS A 29 8.13 10.32 4.95
CA HIS A 29 7.11 10.98 4.14
C HIS A 29 5.87 10.09 3.92
N LEU A 30 6.03 8.76 3.83
CA LEU A 30 4.87 7.86 3.73
C LEU A 30 3.92 7.96 4.93
N LYS A 31 4.43 8.33 6.11
CA LYS A 31 3.59 8.61 7.29
C LYS A 31 2.81 9.91 7.16
N GLN A 32 3.29 10.84 6.33
CA GLN A 32 2.66 12.13 6.04
C GLN A 32 1.68 12.07 4.88
N LEU A 33 1.80 11.08 4.00
CA LEU A 33 0.88 10.90 2.88
C LEU A 33 -0.42 10.26 3.37
N PHE A 34 -1.54 10.97 3.23
CA PHE A 34 -2.84 10.32 3.34
C PHE A 34 -3.05 9.39 2.15
N ARG A 35 -3.73 8.28 2.39
CA ARG A 35 -4.37 7.50 1.33
C ARG A 35 -5.53 8.33 0.75
N GLN A 36 -5.25 9.07 -0.32
CA GLN A 36 -6.15 9.98 -1.03
C GLN A 36 -7.44 9.29 -1.43
N GLY A 37 -7.36 7.98 -1.74
CA GLY A 37 -8.52 7.14 -1.98
C GLY A 37 -9.62 7.36 -0.93
N TRP A 38 -9.29 7.38 0.36
CA TRP A 38 -10.26 7.54 1.45
C TRP A 38 -10.78 8.96 1.58
N LEU A 39 -9.91 9.96 1.41
CA LEU A 39 -10.31 11.37 1.42
C LEU A 39 -11.35 11.66 0.32
N LEU A 40 -11.20 11.03 -0.85
CA LEU A 40 -12.17 11.13 -1.95
C LEU A 40 -13.54 10.49 -1.62
N ARG A 41 -13.61 9.59 -0.63
CA ARG A 41 -14.85 8.98 -0.11
C ARG A 41 -15.32 9.65 1.19
N GLY A 42 -14.80 10.84 1.50
CA GLY A 42 -15.25 11.64 2.64
C GLY A 42 -14.75 11.17 4.01
N ILE A 43 -13.74 10.30 4.07
CA ILE A 43 -13.04 10.03 5.34
C ILE A 43 -12.31 11.30 5.77
N PRO A 44 -12.52 11.83 6.99
CA PRO A 44 -11.88 13.06 7.41
C PRO A 44 -10.39 12.84 7.69
N GLU A 45 -9.58 13.87 7.48
CA GLU A 45 -8.11 13.81 7.60
C GLU A 45 -7.63 13.28 8.95
N ASN A 46 -8.29 13.63 10.06
CA ASN A 46 -7.93 13.16 11.40
C ASN A 46 -8.25 11.67 11.66
N LYS A 47 -8.95 10.99 10.74
CA LYS A 47 -9.25 9.56 10.78
C LYS A 47 -8.71 8.78 9.59
N CYS A 48 -8.22 9.49 8.57
CA CYS A 48 -7.67 8.91 7.36
C CYS A 48 -6.30 8.29 7.65
N GLU A 49 -6.14 7.03 7.25
CA GLU A 49 -4.86 6.35 7.32
C GLU A 49 -3.84 7.02 6.39
N SER A 50 -2.57 6.82 6.73
CA SER A 50 -1.46 7.12 5.83
C SER A 50 -1.04 5.91 5.02
N VAL A 51 -0.22 6.14 3.98
CA VAL A 51 0.40 5.07 3.20
C VAL A 51 1.20 4.13 4.11
N ALA A 52 1.90 4.66 5.12
CA ALA A 52 2.61 3.85 6.09
C ALA A 52 1.68 2.96 6.95
N ASP A 53 0.48 3.42 7.28
CA ASP A 53 -0.51 2.63 8.03
C ASP A 53 -1.00 1.45 7.17
N HIS A 54 -1.29 1.70 5.89
CA HIS A 54 -1.64 0.68 4.90
C HIS A 54 -0.51 -0.36 4.71
N LEU A 55 0.76 0.07 4.63
CA LEU A 55 1.90 -0.84 4.54
C LEU A 55 1.98 -1.77 5.76
N PHE A 56 1.76 -1.24 6.97
CA PHE A 56 1.72 -2.04 8.19
C PHE A 56 0.56 -3.05 8.16
N GLY A 57 -0.65 -2.60 7.85
CA GLY A 57 -1.83 -3.47 7.72
C GLY A 57 -1.61 -4.59 6.71
N SER A 58 -1.09 -4.23 5.53
CA SER A 58 -0.81 -5.17 4.44
C SER A 58 0.27 -6.18 4.81
N ALA A 59 1.33 -5.76 5.49
CA ALA A 59 2.39 -6.67 5.93
C ALA A 59 1.89 -7.70 6.95
N ILE A 60 1.12 -7.26 7.95
CA ILE A 60 0.54 -8.16 8.95
C ILE A 60 -0.48 -9.10 8.30
N LEU A 61 -1.36 -8.57 7.43
CA LEU A 61 -2.36 -9.38 6.75
C LEU A 61 -1.68 -10.43 5.85
N ALA A 62 -0.66 -10.05 5.09
CA ALA A 62 0.12 -10.96 4.26
C ALA A 62 0.76 -12.07 5.10
N LEU A 63 1.41 -11.71 6.21
CA LEU A 63 2.06 -12.68 7.11
C LEU A 63 1.08 -13.72 7.64
N ILE A 64 -0.06 -13.27 8.17
CA ILE A 64 -1.05 -14.17 8.79
C ILE A 64 -1.70 -15.07 7.75
N ILE A 65 -2.10 -14.52 6.60
CA ILE A 65 -2.72 -15.31 5.52
C ILE A 65 -1.72 -16.33 4.95
N ALA A 66 -0.49 -15.90 4.66
CA ALA A 66 0.55 -16.77 4.11
C ALA A 66 0.86 -17.93 5.04
N ASN A 67 1.12 -17.64 6.32
CA ASN A 67 1.45 -18.66 7.31
C ASN A 67 0.28 -19.62 7.59
N SER A 68 -0.96 -19.19 7.37
CA SER A 68 -2.15 -20.04 7.57
C SER A 68 -2.45 -20.96 6.39
N TYR A 69 -2.07 -20.57 5.17
CA TYR A 69 -2.64 -21.18 3.96
C TYR A 69 -1.64 -21.47 2.84
N TYR A 70 -0.39 -21.00 2.91
CA TYR A 70 0.58 -21.02 1.81
C TYR A 70 2.00 -21.35 2.28
N GLU A 71 2.24 -22.63 2.59
CA GLU A 71 3.55 -23.12 3.04
C GLU A 71 4.68 -22.95 2.01
N SER A 72 4.34 -22.83 0.72
CA SER A 72 5.31 -22.73 -0.37
C SER A 72 5.82 -21.31 -0.65
N LEU A 73 5.25 -20.27 -0.02
CA LEU A 73 5.67 -18.88 -0.23
C LEU A 73 6.86 -18.53 0.69
N ASP A 74 7.86 -17.85 0.13
CA ASP A 74 8.94 -17.28 0.95
C ASP A 74 8.44 -16.07 1.74
N LEU A 75 8.16 -16.28 3.03
CA LEU A 75 7.71 -15.23 3.94
C LEU A 75 8.70 -14.06 4.05
N ASN A 76 10.00 -14.31 4.01
CA ASN A 76 11.01 -13.26 4.13
C ASN A 76 11.00 -12.36 2.89
N LYS A 77 10.97 -12.97 1.71
CA LYS A 77 10.87 -12.26 0.44
C LYS A 77 9.57 -11.45 0.35
N MET A 78 8.45 -12.08 0.70
CA MET A 78 7.13 -11.47 0.74
C MET A 78 7.09 -10.24 1.66
N LEU A 79 7.58 -10.37 2.90
CA LEU A 79 7.59 -9.28 3.87
C LEU A 79 8.48 -8.12 3.42
N LYS A 80 9.66 -8.40 2.84
CA LYS A 80 10.48 -7.36 2.23
C LYS A 80 9.74 -6.66 1.10
N MET A 81 9.03 -7.41 0.26
CA MET A 81 8.31 -6.88 -0.89
C MET A 81 7.16 -5.97 -0.47
N VAL A 82 6.29 -6.42 0.44
CA VAL A 82 5.15 -5.62 0.91
C VAL A 82 5.61 -4.36 1.64
N LEU A 83 6.72 -4.40 2.39
CA LEU A 83 7.22 -3.22 3.10
C LEU A 83 7.77 -2.11 2.18
N ILE A 84 8.13 -2.44 0.93
CA ILE A 84 8.77 -1.49 0.01
C ILE A 84 7.91 -1.12 -1.21
N HIS A 85 6.78 -1.79 -1.43
CA HIS A 85 6.07 -1.69 -2.70
C HIS A 85 5.54 -0.28 -3.02
N GLU A 86 5.17 0.49 -2.00
CA GLU A 86 4.69 1.88 -2.13
C GLU A 86 5.80 2.95 -1.96
N LEU A 87 7.09 2.58 -1.95
CA LEU A 87 8.16 3.59 -1.78
C LEU A 87 8.25 4.60 -2.93
N GLY A 88 7.74 4.26 -4.12
CA GLY A 88 7.60 5.22 -5.22
C GLY A 88 6.73 6.43 -4.83
N GLU A 89 5.78 6.27 -3.93
CA GLU A 89 4.89 7.33 -3.48
C GLU A 89 5.60 8.41 -2.65
N ILE A 90 6.82 8.18 -2.15
CA ILE A 90 7.61 9.21 -1.43
C ILE A 90 7.79 10.47 -2.28
N TYR A 91 7.89 10.36 -3.60
CA TYR A 91 8.02 11.52 -4.49
C TYR A 91 6.76 11.83 -5.28
N LEU A 92 5.95 10.83 -5.62
CA LEU A 92 4.75 11.02 -6.42
C LEU A 92 3.51 11.36 -5.59
N GLY A 93 3.50 10.96 -4.31
CA GLY A 93 2.31 10.85 -3.48
C GLY A 93 1.39 9.68 -3.88
N ASP A 94 0.33 9.46 -3.11
CA ASP A 94 -0.69 8.43 -3.36
C ASP A 94 -1.61 8.83 -4.54
N VAL A 95 -1.18 8.48 -5.75
CA VAL A 95 -1.89 8.82 -7.00
C VAL A 95 -3.11 7.93 -7.16
N THR A 96 -4.27 8.54 -7.36
CA THR A 96 -5.55 7.85 -7.52
C THR A 96 -6.00 7.75 -8.98
N PRO A 97 -6.98 6.88 -9.30
CA PRO A 97 -7.60 6.88 -10.63
C PRO A 97 -8.23 8.23 -11.04
N ARG A 98 -8.58 9.09 -10.08
CA ARG A 98 -9.15 10.42 -10.36
C ARG A 98 -8.13 11.38 -10.95
N ASP A 99 -6.84 11.17 -10.71
CA ASP A 99 -5.75 12.00 -11.20
C ASP A 99 -5.46 11.79 -12.70
N ARG A 100 -6.04 10.74 -13.31
CA ARG A 100 -5.96 10.43 -14.75
C ARG A 100 -4.53 10.35 -15.31
N ILE A 101 -3.56 10.01 -14.47
CA ILE A 101 -2.18 9.79 -14.88
C ILE A 101 -2.09 8.50 -15.70
N ASN A 102 -1.36 8.54 -16.81
CA ASN A 102 -1.10 7.36 -17.63
C ASN A 102 -0.33 6.30 -16.80
N LYS A 103 -0.75 5.04 -16.88
CA LYS A 103 -0.14 3.95 -16.08
C LYS A 103 1.35 3.76 -16.34
N ASN A 104 1.79 3.84 -17.59
CA ASN A 104 3.20 3.67 -17.94
C ASN A 104 4.03 4.84 -17.40
N LEU A 105 3.49 6.05 -17.52
CA LEU A 105 4.15 7.25 -16.99
C LEU A 105 4.23 7.21 -15.45
N LYS A 106 3.16 6.78 -14.76
CA LYS A 106 3.17 6.54 -13.32
C LYS A 106 4.27 5.55 -12.96
N HIS A 107 4.30 4.40 -13.62
CA HIS A 107 5.31 3.36 -13.37
C HIS A 107 6.74 3.87 -13.60
N GLU A 108 7.00 4.64 -14.67
CA GLU A 108 8.32 5.24 -14.92
C GLU A 108 8.75 6.22 -13.81
N TRP A 109 7.81 7.02 -13.32
CA TRP A 109 8.08 7.96 -12.24
C TRP A 109 8.32 7.24 -10.91
N GLU A 110 7.52 6.22 -10.58
CA GLU A 110 7.74 5.39 -9.38
C GLU A 110 9.07 4.66 -9.45
N TYR A 111 9.43 4.14 -10.62
CA TYR A 111 10.72 3.49 -10.81
C TYR A 111 11.88 4.47 -10.57
N LYS A 112 11.81 5.69 -11.11
CA LYS A 112 12.82 6.74 -10.85
C LYS A 112 12.93 7.05 -9.35
N ALA A 113 11.79 7.17 -8.66
CA ALA A 113 11.74 7.42 -7.23
C ALA A 113 12.43 6.31 -6.43
N VAL A 114 12.08 5.05 -6.71
CA VAL A 114 12.66 3.87 -6.04
C VAL A 114 14.16 3.76 -6.29
N VAL A 115 14.62 4.05 -7.52
CA VAL A 115 16.05 4.10 -7.84
C VAL A 115 16.76 5.19 -7.02
N GLU A 116 16.18 6.39 -6.95
CA GLU A 116 16.75 7.50 -6.19
C GLU A 116 16.90 7.16 -4.70
N ILE A 117 15.85 6.61 -4.09
CA ILE A 117 15.83 6.20 -2.67
C ILE A 117 16.89 5.13 -2.40
N PHE A 118 16.89 4.06 -3.21
CA PHE A 118 17.72 2.89 -2.91
C PHE A 118 19.17 3.00 -3.40
N SER A 119 19.47 3.85 -4.38
CA SER A 119 20.85 4.05 -4.86
C SER A 119 21.80 4.57 -3.78
N LYS A 120 21.25 5.22 -2.75
CA LYS A 120 22.00 5.82 -1.64
C LYS A 120 22.38 4.80 -0.56
N ILE A 121 21.71 3.64 -0.49
CA ILE A 121 21.91 2.65 0.59
C ILE A 121 22.70 1.41 0.14
N PRO A 122 23.47 0.78 1.06
CA PRO A 122 24.14 -0.48 0.77
C PRO A 122 23.16 -1.56 0.31
N LYS A 123 23.53 -2.31 -0.73
CA LYS A 123 22.68 -3.36 -1.35
C LYS A 123 21.35 -2.85 -1.93
N GLY A 124 21.22 -1.55 -2.19
CA GLY A 124 20.05 -0.91 -2.82
C GLY A 124 19.48 -1.64 -4.04
N ASN A 125 20.37 -2.14 -4.91
CA ASN A 125 19.98 -2.88 -6.12
C ASN A 125 19.10 -4.10 -5.84
N GLN A 126 19.24 -4.76 -4.69
CA GLN A 126 18.38 -5.90 -4.32
C GLN A 126 16.94 -5.45 -4.07
N TYR A 127 16.75 -4.29 -3.44
CA TYR A 127 15.42 -3.72 -3.20
C TYR A 127 14.79 -3.17 -4.47
N ILE A 128 15.57 -2.54 -5.35
CA ILE A 128 15.11 -2.11 -6.68
C ILE A 128 14.60 -3.31 -7.49
N SER A 129 15.37 -4.40 -7.52
CA SER A 129 14.95 -5.63 -8.21
C SER A 129 13.70 -6.24 -7.58
N LEU A 130 13.59 -6.25 -6.25
CA LEU A 130 12.41 -6.77 -5.54
C LEU A 130 11.16 -5.92 -5.81
N TRP A 131 11.30 -4.60 -5.88
CA TRP A 131 10.22 -3.68 -6.26
C TRP A 131 9.76 -3.91 -7.71
N LYS A 132 10.69 -4.10 -8.66
CA LYS A 132 10.33 -4.47 -10.04
C LYS A 132 9.59 -5.80 -10.11
N GLU A 133 10.09 -6.81 -9.38
CA GLU A 133 9.47 -8.12 -9.33
C GLU A 133 8.02 -8.04 -8.81
N TYR A 134 7.79 -7.22 -7.78
CA TYR A 134 6.44 -6.87 -7.34
C TYR A 134 5.66 -6.29 -8.50
N GLU A 135 6.11 -5.18 -9.09
CA GLU A 135 5.38 -4.45 -10.12
C GLU A 135 4.96 -5.31 -11.30
N GLU A 136 5.87 -6.16 -11.78
CA GLU A 136 5.66 -7.09 -12.89
C GLU A 136 4.79 -8.30 -12.50
N GLY A 137 4.62 -8.58 -11.21
CA GLY A 137 3.94 -9.78 -10.73
C GLY A 137 4.68 -11.05 -11.16
N ALA A 138 6.02 -11.02 -11.17
CA ALA A 138 6.84 -12.04 -11.81
C ALA A 138 6.95 -13.35 -10.99
N SER A 139 6.69 -13.30 -9.68
CA SER A 139 6.79 -14.44 -8.76
C SER A 139 5.46 -14.80 -8.08
N PRO A 140 5.35 -16.00 -7.47
CA PRO A 140 4.23 -16.34 -6.59
C PRO A 140 4.05 -15.33 -5.45
N GLU A 141 5.14 -14.87 -4.83
CA GLU A 141 5.12 -13.85 -3.76
C GLU A 141 4.56 -12.52 -4.27
N ALA A 142 5.01 -12.06 -5.43
CA ALA A 142 4.52 -10.81 -6.04
C ALA A 142 3.04 -10.87 -6.39
N LYS A 143 2.58 -11.98 -6.98
CA LYS A 143 1.17 -12.20 -7.28
C LYS A 143 0.31 -12.30 -6.03
N PHE A 144 0.86 -12.87 -4.95
CA PHE A 144 0.20 -12.94 -3.66
C PHE A 144 0.09 -11.55 -3.02
N ILE A 145 1.19 -10.80 -2.90
CA ILE A 145 1.17 -9.45 -2.29
C ILE A 145 0.28 -8.49 -3.06
N LYS A 146 0.27 -8.49 -4.40
CA LYS A 146 -0.67 -7.66 -5.19
C LYS A 146 -2.14 -7.95 -4.88
N GLN A 147 -2.46 -9.17 -4.50
CA GLN A 147 -3.83 -9.52 -4.11
C GLN A 147 -4.11 -9.14 -2.65
N VAL A 148 -3.13 -9.30 -1.76
CA VAL A 148 -3.23 -8.88 -0.36
C VAL A 148 -3.37 -7.38 -0.23
N ASP A 149 -2.60 -6.57 -0.96
CA ASP A 149 -2.73 -5.10 -1.00
C ASP A 149 -4.20 -4.68 -1.27
N ARG A 150 -4.81 -5.25 -2.31
CA ARG A 150 -6.21 -4.98 -2.67
C ARG A 150 -7.21 -5.51 -1.64
N LEU A 151 -6.87 -6.63 -1.01
CA LEU A 151 -7.69 -7.24 0.04
C LEU A 151 -7.66 -6.37 1.30
N GLU A 152 -6.50 -5.86 1.68
CA GLU A 152 -6.31 -4.96 2.82
C GLU A 152 -7.15 -3.70 2.66
N ALA A 153 -7.13 -3.08 1.47
CA ALA A 153 -7.99 -1.93 1.19
C ALA A 153 -9.49 -2.27 1.36
N ALA A 154 -9.93 -3.48 1.00
CA ALA A 154 -11.31 -3.91 1.23
C ALA A 154 -11.62 -4.11 2.73
N PHE A 155 -10.67 -4.67 3.50
CA PHE A 155 -10.78 -4.79 4.96
C PHE A 155 -10.92 -3.40 5.60
N GLN A 156 -10.06 -2.46 5.22
CA GLN A 156 -10.10 -1.08 5.73
C GLN A 156 -11.40 -0.36 5.34
N ALA A 157 -11.93 -0.59 4.13
CA ALA A 157 -13.23 -0.06 3.73
C ALA A 157 -14.35 -0.52 4.67
N VAL A 158 -14.39 -1.82 5.02
CA VAL A 158 -15.40 -2.33 5.96
C VAL A 158 -15.21 -1.75 7.35
N VAL A 159 -13.97 -1.63 7.84
CA VAL A 159 -13.69 -0.95 9.13
C VAL A 159 -14.24 0.48 9.12
N TYR A 160 -13.96 1.25 8.09
CA TYR A 160 -14.45 2.62 7.96
C TYR A 160 -15.97 2.72 7.86
N LYS A 161 -16.61 1.79 7.15
CA LYS A 161 -18.07 1.73 7.14
C LYS A 161 -18.62 1.48 8.54
N LEU A 162 -18.09 0.48 9.26
CA LEU A 162 -18.60 0.10 10.57
C LEU A 162 -18.37 1.18 11.63
N GLN A 163 -17.22 1.87 11.59
CA GLN A 163 -16.89 2.92 12.54
C GLN A 163 -17.66 4.22 12.30
N TYR A 164 -17.92 4.57 11.03
CA TYR A 164 -18.40 5.90 10.65
C TYR A 164 -19.71 5.90 9.86
N ASN A 165 -20.35 4.74 9.67
CA ASN A 165 -21.51 4.55 8.80
C ASN A 165 -21.29 5.14 7.38
N ASN A 166 -20.05 5.11 6.89
CA ASN A 166 -19.71 5.71 5.60
C ASN A 166 -20.01 4.74 4.46
N LYS A 167 -21.09 4.99 3.71
CA LYS A 167 -21.49 4.18 2.55
C LYS A 167 -20.69 4.47 1.27
N GLN A 168 -19.86 5.53 1.26
CA GLN A 168 -19.10 5.89 0.06
C GLN A 168 -17.94 4.93 -0.24
N VAL A 169 -17.55 4.08 0.72
CA VAL A 169 -16.46 3.09 0.58
C VAL A 169 -16.94 1.74 0.05
N GLU A 170 -18.23 1.59 -0.24
CA GLU A 170 -18.80 0.32 -0.73
C GLU A 170 -18.31 -0.07 -2.13
N ASP A 171 -17.73 0.88 -2.87
CA ASP A 171 -17.13 0.65 -4.19
C ASP A 171 -15.86 -0.22 -4.13
N PHE A 172 -15.21 -0.34 -2.96
CA PHE A 172 -14.00 -1.14 -2.78
C PHE A 172 -14.25 -2.64 -2.93
N TYR A 173 -15.37 -3.19 -2.43
CA TYR A 173 -15.66 -4.63 -2.58
C TYR A 173 -15.72 -5.08 -4.06
N PRO A 174 -16.59 -4.50 -4.92
CA PRO A 174 -16.66 -4.91 -6.32
C PRO A 174 -15.36 -4.58 -7.07
N TRP A 175 -14.62 -3.55 -6.66
CA TRP A 175 -13.30 -3.24 -7.23
C TRP A 175 -12.25 -4.30 -6.90
N THR A 176 -12.18 -4.75 -5.64
CA THR A 176 -11.24 -5.78 -5.17
C THR A 176 -11.62 -7.14 -5.77
N LYS A 177 -12.92 -7.50 -5.77
CA LYS A 177 -13.41 -8.78 -6.30
C LYS A 177 -12.99 -9.03 -7.76
N LYS A 178 -13.01 -8.00 -8.60
CA LYS A 178 -12.57 -8.09 -10.02
C LYS A 178 -11.07 -8.34 -10.19
N ARG A 179 -10.29 -8.23 -9.12
CA ARG A 179 -8.82 -8.22 -9.12
C ARG A 179 -8.20 -9.29 -8.25
N LEU A 180 -9.02 -10.12 -7.61
CA LEU A 180 -8.58 -11.34 -6.94
C LEU A 180 -8.79 -12.53 -7.87
N SER A 181 -7.81 -13.44 -7.87
CA SER A 181 -7.87 -14.72 -8.59
C SER A 181 -7.70 -15.91 -7.65
N ASP A 182 -7.11 -15.70 -6.48
CA ASP A 182 -6.91 -16.76 -5.49
C ASP A 182 -8.23 -17.09 -4.76
N LYS A 183 -8.58 -18.38 -4.70
CA LYS A 183 -9.84 -18.87 -4.12
C LYS A 183 -9.97 -18.60 -2.62
N LYS A 184 -8.87 -18.71 -1.85
CA LYS A 184 -8.89 -18.47 -0.40
C LYS A 184 -9.02 -16.97 -0.11
N LEU A 185 -8.34 -16.12 -0.87
CA LEU A 185 -8.50 -14.66 -0.75
C LEU A 185 -9.91 -14.19 -1.16
N ILE A 186 -10.48 -14.78 -2.22
CA ILE A 186 -11.87 -14.52 -2.62
C ILE A 186 -12.84 -14.95 -1.52
N LYS A 187 -12.59 -16.09 -0.86
CA LYS A 187 -13.41 -16.53 0.28
C LYS A 187 -13.37 -15.49 1.41
N LEU A 188 -12.18 -15.05 1.82
CA LEU A 188 -12.02 -14.01 2.85
C LEU A 188 -12.77 -12.72 2.49
N LEU A 189 -12.67 -12.28 1.23
CA LEU A 189 -13.40 -11.11 0.74
C LEU A 189 -14.92 -11.29 0.83
N ASN A 190 -15.44 -12.48 0.49
CA ASN A 190 -16.88 -12.78 0.58
C ASN A 190 -17.37 -12.83 2.04
N ASP A 191 -16.58 -13.44 2.94
CA ASP A 191 -16.88 -13.48 4.38
C ASP A 191 -16.92 -12.05 4.95
N LEU A 192 -15.97 -11.19 4.55
CA LEU A 192 -15.94 -9.78 4.89
C LEU A 192 -17.20 -9.02 4.40
N GLN A 193 -17.68 -9.32 3.19
CA GLN A 193 -18.90 -8.72 2.65
C GLN A 193 -20.16 -9.15 3.39
N ALA A 194 -20.18 -10.36 3.96
CA ALA A 194 -21.29 -10.80 4.79
C ALA A 194 -21.41 -9.93 6.06
N ILE A 195 -20.28 -9.67 6.74
CA ILE A 195 -20.20 -8.79 7.92
C ILE A 195 -20.75 -7.39 7.58
N HIS A 196 -20.32 -6.85 6.45
CA HIS A 196 -20.80 -5.57 5.92
C HIS A 196 -22.32 -5.53 5.72
N ASN A 197 -22.91 -6.61 5.21
CA ASN A 197 -24.35 -6.67 4.89
C ASN A 197 -25.22 -6.85 6.14
N GLU A 198 -24.78 -7.64 7.11
CA GLU A 198 -25.52 -7.87 8.37
C GLU A 198 -25.68 -6.59 9.20
N THR A 199 -24.62 -5.79 9.26
CA THR A 199 -24.61 -4.52 9.99
C THR A 199 -25.39 -3.40 9.30
N SER A 200 -25.63 -3.51 7.99
CA SER A 200 -26.44 -2.55 7.23
C SER A 200 -27.96 -2.74 7.39
N ARG A 201 -28.38 -3.86 7.99
CA ARG A 201 -29.79 -4.21 8.22
C ARG A 201 -30.29 -3.79 9.61
N LYS A 202 -29.38 -3.38 10.50
CA LYS A 202 -29.68 -2.81 11.82
C LYS A 202 -29.70 -1.29 11.73
#